data_AF-A0A5Q2VGV9-F1
#
_entry.id   AF-A0A5Q2VGV9-F1
#
_cell.length_a   1.000
_cell.length_b   1.000
_cell.length_c   1.000
_cell.angle_alpha   90.00
_cell.angle_beta   90.00
_cell.angle_gamma   90.00
#
_symmetry.space_group_name_H-M   'P 1'
#
loop_
_entity.id
_entity.type
_entity.pdbx_description
1 polymer ?
#
loop_
_entity_poly.entity_id
_entity_poly.type
_entity_poly.pdbx_seq_one_letter_code
_entity_poly.pdbx_strand_id
1 'polypeptide(L)'
;MDKLRADFEDAWVADNSSTPEEAYIRREALKKIWHINENGEGSYFDSFVMWAWKWWQASRASIVVELPEPHAHLIWIQAGHAPDDYWDDMEISRSEEDKCCDGSDRYEAYAKWQVEELFRSIGLSIKGE
;
A
#
# COMPACT_ATOMS: atom_id res chain seq x y z
N MET A 1 -3.50 13.49 -4.98
CA MET A 1 -2.53 12.88 -5.89
C MET A 1 -2.49 11.42 -5.52
N ASP A 2 -2.78 10.51 -6.45
CA ASP A 2 -2.97 9.08 -6.15
C ASP A 2 -1.71 8.49 -5.50
N LYS A 3 -1.87 7.71 -4.41
CA LYS A 3 -0.78 7.04 -3.70
C LYS A 3 0.13 6.26 -4.66
N LEU A 4 -0.49 5.57 -5.63
CA LEU A 4 0.19 4.87 -6.70
C LEU A 4 1.19 5.73 -7.50
N ARG A 5 0.85 7.00 -7.76
CA ARG A 5 1.73 7.93 -8.47
C ARG A 5 2.89 8.39 -7.60
N ALA A 6 2.64 8.69 -6.33
CA ALA A 6 3.71 9.04 -5.39
C ALA A 6 4.72 7.90 -5.25
N ASP A 7 4.23 6.66 -5.11
CA ASP A 7 5.07 5.45 -5.02
C ASP A 7 5.92 5.25 -6.30
N PHE A 8 5.35 5.53 -7.49
CA PHE A 8 6.11 5.52 -8.73
C PHE A 8 7.19 6.61 -8.77
N GLU A 9 6.85 7.85 -8.41
CA GLU A 9 7.79 8.97 -8.42
C GLU A 9 8.98 8.70 -7.49
N ASP A 10 8.73 8.15 -6.30
CA ASP A 10 9.78 7.80 -5.35
C ASP A 10 10.68 6.66 -5.86
N ALA A 11 10.09 5.58 -6.40
CA ALA A 11 10.84 4.47 -6.99
C ALA A 11 11.67 4.93 -8.20
N TRP A 12 11.08 5.73 -9.09
CA TRP A 12 11.75 6.29 -10.25
C TRP A 12 12.95 7.14 -9.86
N VAL A 13 12.77 8.03 -8.87
CA VAL A 13 13.85 8.89 -8.38
C VAL A 13 14.96 8.06 -7.76
N ALA A 14 14.64 7.04 -6.97
CA ALA A 14 15.63 6.16 -6.35
C ALA A 14 16.45 5.40 -7.40
N ASP A 15 15.81 4.87 -8.45
CA ASP A 15 16.50 4.09 -9.50
C ASP A 15 17.32 4.97 -10.47
N ASN A 16 16.97 6.25 -10.61
CA ASN A 16 17.56 7.16 -11.60
C ASN A 16 18.41 8.30 -11.00
N SER A 17 18.73 8.21 -9.71
CA SER A 17 19.54 9.21 -9.00
C SER A 17 20.54 8.52 -8.08
N SER A 18 21.80 8.91 -8.15
CA SER A 18 22.85 8.42 -7.24
C SER A 18 23.19 9.45 -6.15
N THR A 19 22.76 10.70 -6.33
CA THR A 19 23.02 11.80 -5.40
C THR A 19 21.73 12.56 -5.03
N PRO A 20 21.70 13.28 -3.89
CA PRO A 20 20.56 14.12 -3.53
C PRO A 20 20.24 15.23 -4.55
N GLU A 21 21.26 15.79 -5.21
CA GLU A 21 21.08 16.82 -6.22
C GLU A 21 20.40 16.26 -7.48
N GLU A 22 20.83 15.08 -7.94
CA GLU A 22 20.16 14.38 -9.04
C GLU A 22 18.71 14.05 -8.68
N ALA A 23 18.46 13.58 -7.45
CA ALA A 23 17.12 13.28 -6.99
C ALA A 23 16.21 14.52 -7.01
N TYR A 24 16.72 15.68 -6.61
CA TYR A 24 16.01 16.95 -6.70
C TYR A 24 15.68 17.30 -8.17
N ILE A 25 16.66 17.23 -9.07
CA ILE A 25 16.48 17.48 -10.50
C ILE A 25 15.42 16.54 -11.10
N ARG A 26 15.44 15.25 -10.75
CA ARG A 26 14.46 14.26 -11.23
C ARG A 26 13.06 14.56 -10.71
N ARG A 27 12.90 14.94 -9.44
CA ARG A 27 11.59 15.35 -8.88
C ARG A 27 11.02 16.58 -9.60
N GLU A 28 11.86 17.59 -9.88
CA GLU A 28 11.43 18.78 -10.62
C GLU A 28 11.08 18.47 -12.09
N ALA A 29 11.82 17.56 -12.73
CA ALA A 29 11.50 17.08 -14.07
C ALA A 29 10.15 16.35 -14.10
N LEU A 30 9.89 15.47 -13.13
CA LEU A 30 8.61 14.77 -13.00
C LEU A 30 7.46 15.77 -12.89
N LYS A 31 7.53 16.76 -11.99
CA LYS A 31 6.51 17.82 -11.86
C LYS A 31 6.18 18.46 -13.21
N LYS A 32 7.20 18.82 -13.99
CA LYS A 32 7.02 19.42 -15.32
C LYS A 32 6.35 18.45 -16.29
N ILE A 33 6.79 17.19 -16.34
CA ILE A 33 6.20 16.16 -17.21
C ILE A 33 4.71 16.02 -16.91
N TRP A 34 4.33 15.94 -15.64
CA TRP A 34 2.93 15.81 -15.25
C TRP A 34 2.09 17.05 -15.53
N HIS A 35 2.67 18.24 -15.45
CA HIS A 35 1.98 19.50 -15.78
C HIS A 35 1.83 19.71 -17.30
N ILE A 36 2.75 19.19 -18.12
CA ILE A 36 2.76 19.40 -19.57
C ILE A 36 2.00 18.28 -20.32
N ASN A 37 2.11 17.03 -19.85
CA ASN A 37 1.68 15.84 -20.60
C ASN A 37 0.29 15.28 -20.24
N GLU A 38 -0.66 16.07 -19.75
CA GLU A 38 -2.07 15.62 -19.77
C GLU A 38 -2.53 15.27 -21.21
N ASN A 39 -1.84 15.80 -22.23
CA ASN A 39 -2.13 15.59 -23.67
C ASN A 39 -0.98 14.97 -24.50
N GLY A 40 0.12 14.54 -23.88
CA GLY A 40 1.20 13.80 -24.57
C GLY A 40 2.16 14.61 -25.47
N GLU A 41 2.29 15.93 -25.29
CA GLU A 41 3.30 16.75 -25.97
C GLU A 41 4.54 16.96 -25.09
N GLY A 42 5.61 16.20 -25.34
CA GLY A 42 6.82 16.26 -24.53
C GLY A 42 8.07 15.73 -25.24
N SER A 43 9.24 15.96 -24.63
CA SER A 43 10.53 15.47 -25.13
C SER A 43 10.60 13.93 -25.13
N TYR A 44 11.61 13.33 -25.78
CA TYR A 44 11.80 11.87 -25.74
C TYR A 44 11.91 11.32 -24.30
N PHE A 45 12.53 12.09 -23.40
CA PHE A 45 12.62 11.76 -21.97
C PHE A 45 11.23 11.69 -21.32
N ASP A 46 10.35 12.63 -21.64
CA ASP A 46 8.98 12.68 -21.11
C ASP A 46 8.19 11.44 -21.57
N SER A 47 8.33 11.07 -22.85
CA SER A 47 7.71 9.86 -23.39
C SER A 47 8.19 8.61 -22.65
N PHE A 48 9.49 8.50 -22.36
CA PHE A 48 10.05 7.36 -21.64
C PHE A 48 9.50 7.26 -20.21
N VAL A 49 9.42 8.39 -19.48
CA VAL A 49 8.83 8.45 -18.14
C VAL A 49 7.35 8.03 -18.19
N MET A 50 6.59 8.49 -19.19
CA MET A 50 5.18 8.12 -19.35
C MET A 50 5.00 6.62 -19.68
N TRP A 51 5.90 6.04 -20.47
CA TRP A 51 5.89 4.59 -20.74
C TRP A 51 6.26 3.79 -19.48
N ALA A 52 7.27 4.22 -18.74
CA ALA A 52 7.63 3.60 -17.47
C ALA A 52 6.47 3.66 -16.46
N TRP A 53 5.75 4.77 -16.40
CA TRP A 53 4.52 4.89 -15.61
C TRP A 53 3.45 3.88 -16.05
N LYS A 54 3.17 3.77 -17.35
CA LYS A 54 2.21 2.77 -17.87
C LYS A 54 2.63 1.33 -17.53
N TRP A 55 3.91 1.01 -17.65
CA TRP A 55 4.44 -0.31 -17.28
C TRP A 55 4.36 -0.56 -15.77
N TRP A 56 4.61 0.45 -14.95
CA TRP A 56 4.44 0.38 -13.50
C TRP A 56 2.99 0.05 -13.14
N GLN A 57 2.02 0.77 -13.72
CA GLN A 57 0.59 0.48 -13.55
C GLN A 57 0.25 -0.95 -13.98
N ALA A 58 0.71 -1.38 -15.16
CA ALA A 58 0.45 -2.72 -15.68
C ALA A 58 1.05 -3.83 -14.80
N SER A 59 2.26 -3.63 -14.27
CA SER A 59 2.91 -4.61 -13.39
C SER A 59 2.10 -4.84 -12.10
N ARG A 60 1.46 -3.80 -11.57
CA ARG A 60 0.64 -3.88 -10.35
C ARG A 60 -0.75 -4.45 -10.62
N ALA A 61 -1.35 -4.10 -11.76
CA ALA A 61 -2.58 -4.73 -12.22
C ALA A 61 -2.42 -6.23 -12.50
N SER A 62 -1.20 -6.70 -12.82
CA SER A 62 -0.93 -8.13 -12.99
C SER A 62 -0.85 -8.92 -11.68
N ILE A 63 -0.71 -8.22 -10.54
CA ILE A 63 -0.66 -8.82 -9.22
C ILE A 63 -2.10 -8.92 -8.71
N VAL A 64 -2.61 -10.15 -8.64
CA VAL A 64 -3.91 -10.46 -8.06
C VAL A 64 -3.69 -10.95 -6.63
N VAL A 65 -4.19 -10.18 -5.66
CA VAL A 65 -4.11 -10.49 -4.24
C VAL A 65 -5.27 -11.41 -3.88
N GLU A 66 -4.94 -12.60 -3.38
CA GLU A 66 -5.92 -13.47 -2.73
C GLU A 66 -6.02 -13.05 -1.26
N LEU A 67 -7.13 -12.43 -0.88
CA LEU A 67 -7.39 -12.17 0.53
C LEU A 67 -7.52 -13.51 1.26
N PRO A 68 -6.88 -13.67 2.43
CA PRO A 68 -7.11 -14.85 3.25
C PRO A 68 -8.61 -14.96 3.54
N GLU A 69 -9.14 -16.18 3.53
CA GLU A 69 -10.49 -16.39 4.04
C GLU A 69 -10.55 -15.84 5.47
N PRO A 70 -11.62 -15.11 5.85
CA PRO A 70 -11.79 -14.56 7.19
C PRO A 70 -12.11 -15.68 8.19
N HIS A 71 -11.34 -16.76 8.19
CA HIS A 71 -11.21 -17.58 9.37
C HIS A 71 -10.38 -16.74 10.31
N ALA A 72 -11.04 -16.28 11.37
CA ALA A 72 -10.44 -15.48 12.41
C ALA A 72 -9.16 -16.18 12.92
N HIS A 73 -8.02 -15.79 12.37
CA HIS A 73 -6.80 -15.69 13.15
C HIS A 73 -7.01 -14.49 14.08
N LEU A 74 -7.98 -14.61 15.00
CA LEU A 74 -7.83 -14.04 16.32
C LEU A 74 -6.60 -14.75 16.87
N ILE A 75 -5.43 -14.23 16.52
CA ILE A 75 -4.20 -14.68 17.12
C ILE A 75 -4.41 -14.34 18.60
N TRP A 76 -4.45 -15.38 19.42
CA TRP A 76 -4.55 -15.45 20.89
C TRP A 76 -3.80 -14.38 21.70
N ILE A 77 -3.02 -13.55 21.02
CA ILE A 77 -2.19 -12.50 21.54
C ILE A 77 -3.03 -11.32 22.07
N GLN A 78 -4.32 -11.18 21.72
CA GLN A 78 -5.19 -10.08 22.19
C GLN A 78 -6.17 -10.43 23.32
N ALA A 79 -6.37 -11.71 23.65
CA ALA A 79 -7.24 -12.12 24.75
C ALA A 79 -6.37 -12.39 25.96
N GLY A 80 -6.33 -11.48 26.95
CA GLY A 80 -5.52 -11.56 28.17
C GLY A 80 -5.62 -12.84 29.02
N HIS A 81 -6.37 -13.86 28.57
CA HIS A 81 -6.55 -15.16 29.20
C HIS A 81 -6.63 -16.29 28.15
N ALA A 82 -6.18 -17.49 28.54
CA ALA A 82 -6.39 -18.69 27.75
C ALA A 82 -7.91 -18.95 27.58
N PRO A 83 -8.40 -19.28 26.37
CA PRO A 83 -9.79 -19.63 26.15
C PRO A 83 -10.14 -20.86 26.97
N ASP A 84 -11.29 -20.82 27.64
CA ASP A 84 -11.98 -22.03 28.03
C ASP A 84 -12.77 -22.58 26.83
N ASP A 85 -13.30 -23.80 26.96
CA ASP A 85 -13.95 -24.53 25.88
C ASP A 85 -15.28 -23.90 25.41
N TYR A 86 -15.67 -22.73 25.93
CA TYR A 86 -16.94 -22.06 25.67
C TYR A 86 -16.72 -20.71 24.94
N TRP A 87 -16.70 -20.79 23.61
CA TRP A 87 -16.35 -19.71 22.68
C TRP A 87 -17.42 -18.62 22.48
N ASP A 88 -18.38 -18.45 23.38
CA ASP A 88 -19.53 -17.56 23.14
C ASP A 88 -19.26 -16.07 23.45
N ASP A 89 -18.28 -15.76 24.32
CA ASP A 89 -18.11 -14.39 24.86
C ASP A 89 -16.66 -13.84 24.74
N MET A 90 -16.06 -13.86 23.54
CA MET A 90 -14.81 -13.11 23.31
C MET A 90 -15.10 -11.66 22.91
N GLU A 91 -14.85 -10.73 23.84
CA GLU A 91 -14.88 -9.29 23.56
C GLU A 91 -13.49 -8.80 23.10
N ILE A 92 -13.43 -8.23 21.89
CA ILE A 92 -12.21 -7.57 21.39
C ILE A 92 -12.08 -6.25 22.13
N SER A 93 -11.03 -6.10 22.96
CA SER A 93 -10.74 -4.82 23.58
C SER A 93 -10.48 -3.74 22.53
N ARG A 94 -11.17 -2.60 22.67
CA ARG A 94 -10.98 -1.40 21.83
C ARG A 94 -10.10 -0.35 22.49
N SER A 95 -9.67 -0.56 23.73
CA SER A 95 -8.80 0.34 24.48
C SER A 95 -7.43 0.47 23.80
N GLU A 96 -6.91 1.70 23.72
CA GLU A 96 -5.55 1.96 23.23
C GLU A 96 -4.47 1.65 24.28
N GLU A 97 -4.88 1.52 25.54
CA GLU A 97 -3.99 1.23 26.67
C GLU A 97 -3.70 -0.27 26.80
N ASP A 98 -4.54 -1.11 26.18
CA ASP A 98 -4.47 -2.56 26.32
C ASP A 98 -3.35 -3.14 25.47
N LYS A 99 -2.51 -3.97 26.11
CA LYS A 99 -1.42 -4.69 25.49
C LYS A 99 -1.82 -6.11 25.18
N CYS A 100 -1.03 -6.70 24.29
CA CYS A 100 -1.08 -8.13 24.03
C CYS A 100 -0.61 -8.94 25.24
N CYS A 101 -0.96 -10.23 25.28
CA CYS A 101 -0.65 -11.14 26.40
C CYS A 101 0.85 -11.33 26.64
N ASP A 102 1.68 -11.11 25.61
CA ASP A 102 3.13 -11.12 25.65
C ASP A 102 3.74 -9.75 25.98
N GLY A 103 2.90 -8.73 26.25
CA GLY A 103 3.31 -7.37 26.53
C GLY A 103 3.59 -6.51 25.29
N SER A 104 3.40 -7.03 24.08
CA SER A 104 3.58 -6.24 22.86
C SER A 104 2.46 -5.23 22.66
N ASP A 105 2.71 -4.25 21.79
CA ASP A 105 1.65 -3.42 21.25
C ASP A 105 0.65 -4.28 20.47
N ARG A 106 -0.61 -3.87 20.49
CA ARG A 106 -1.66 -4.53 19.72
C ARG A 106 -1.40 -4.37 18.23
N TYR A 107 -1.64 -5.45 17.47
CA TYR A 107 -1.73 -5.35 16.02
C TYR A 107 -2.94 -4.50 15.65
N GLU A 108 -2.79 -3.60 14.68
CA GLU A 108 -3.91 -2.87 14.12
C GLU A 108 -4.88 -3.86 13.46
N ALA A 109 -6.12 -3.92 13.97
CA ALA A 109 -7.18 -4.71 13.38
C ALA A 109 -7.84 -3.90 12.26
N TYR A 110 -7.57 -4.28 11.01
CA TYR A 110 -8.23 -3.68 9.85
C TYR A 110 -9.46 -4.48 9.45
N ALA A 111 -10.56 -3.80 9.21
CA ALA A 111 -11.71 -4.39 8.56
C ALA A 111 -11.36 -4.77 7.11
N LYS A 112 -12.02 -5.81 6.58
CA LYS A 112 -11.79 -6.29 5.21
C LYS A 112 -11.80 -5.16 4.18
N TRP A 113 -12.77 -4.25 4.27
CA TRP A 113 -12.90 -3.12 3.34
C TRP A 113 -11.72 -2.14 3.41
N GLN A 114 -11.08 -1.97 4.57
CA GLN A 114 -9.90 -1.09 4.72
C GLN A 114 -8.69 -1.70 4.01
N VAL A 115 -8.53 -3.03 4.11
CA VAL A 115 -7.50 -3.78 3.40
C VAL A 115 -7.76 -3.75 1.90
N GLU A 116 -9.01 -3.95 1.47
CA GLU A 116 -9.42 -3.85 0.07
C GLU A 116 -9.15 -2.45 -0.51
N GLU A 117 -9.52 -1.38 0.21
CA GLU A 117 -9.28 0.01 -0.21
C GLU A 117 -7.78 0.33 -0.31
N LEU A 118 -6.97 -0.16 0.64
CA LEU A 118 -5.53 -0.02 0.59
C LEU A 118 -4.97 -0.65 -0.69
N PHE A 119 -5.35 -1.90 -1.01
CA PHE A 119 -4.90 -2.57 -2.22
C PHE A 119 -5.31 -1.84 -3.50
N ARG A 120 -6.57 -1.37 -3.57
CA ARG A 120 -7.03 -0.56 -4.70
C ARG A 120 -6.23 0.76 -4.83
N SER A 121 -5.91 1.41 -3.71
CA SER A 121 -5.15 2.68 -3.71
C SER A 121 -3.72 2.55 -4.25
N ILE A 122 -3.14 1.35 -4.16
CA ILE A 122 -1.81 1.01 -4.70
C ILE A 122 -1.89 0.23 -6.02
N GLY A 123 -3.07 0.20 -6.66
CA GLY A 123 -3.28 -0.37 -7.98
C GLY A 123 -3.17 -1.90 -8.07
N LEU A 124 -3.40 -2.60 -6.96
CA LEU A 124 -3.47 -4.07 -6.94
C LEU A 124 -4.92 -4.54 -7.13
N SER A 125 -5.09 -5.66 -7.83
CA SER A 125 -6.40 -6.31 -8.02
C SER A 125 -6.62 -7.37 -6.95
N ILE A 126 -7.88 -7.62 -6.58
CA ILE A 126 -8.26 -8.63 -5.57
C ILE A 126 -8.92 -9.82 -6.27
N LYS A 127 -8.53 -11.04 -5.89
CA LYS A 127 -9.07 -12.26 -6.48
C LYS A 127 -10.56 -12.40 -6.15
N GLY A 128 -11.39 -12.56 -7.16
CA GLY A 128 -12.84 -12.80 -6.99
C GLY A 128 -13.69 -11.54 -6.83
N GLU A 129 -13.09 -10.36 -6.99
CA GLU A 129 -13.80 -9.16 -7.49
C GLU A 129 -14.17 -9.34 -8.96
#